data_AF-A0A958B6V1-F1
#
_entry.id   AF-A0A958B6V1-F1
#
_cell.length_a   1.000
_cell.length_b   1.000
_cell.length_c   1.000
_cell.angle_alpha   90.00
_cell.angle_beta   90.00
_cell.angle_gamma   90.00
#
_symmetry.space_group_name_H-M   'P 1'
#
loop_
_entity.id
_entity.type
_entity.pdbx_description
1 polymer ?
#
loop_
_entity_poly.entity_id
_entity_poly.type
_entity_poly.pdbx_seq_one_letter_code
_entity_poly.pdbx_strand_id
1 'polypeptide(L)' 'MMKSTSPVPDKSLEQYGWQPELAQAFAPYAGSGFAAGRVAVEHRERYFVLTAEGEYDAEVT' A
#
# COMPACT_ATOMS: atom_id res chain seq x y z
N MET A 1 23.13 -6.12 -2.15
CA MET A 1 22.47 -5.40 -3.25
C MET A 1 21.27 -4.68 -2.66
N MET A 2 21.36 -3.37 -2.49
CA MET A 2 20.30 -2.53 -1.94
C MET A 2 19.34 -2.23 -3.10
N LYS A 3 18.08 -2.66 -3.03
CA LYS A 3 17.10 -2.29 -4.05
C LYS A 3 16.88 -0.78 -3.92
N SER A 4 17.20 -0.05 -4.99
CA SER A 4 16.99 1.38 -5.11
C SER A 4 15.51 1.70 -4.93
N THR A 5 15.13 2.33 -3.82
CA THR A 5 13.83 2.98 -3.70
C THR A 5 13.88 4.26 -4.52
N SER A 6 13.61 4.17 -5.82
CA SER A 6 13.33 5.34 -6.64
C SER A 6 12.03 5.97 -6.14
N PRO A 7 12.02 7.25 -5.70
CA PRO A 7 10.78 7.93 -5.36
C PRO A 7 10.00 8.13 -6.65
N VAL A 8 8.95 7.33 -6.83
CA VAL A 8 8.06 7.46 -7.97
C VAL A 8 7.20 8.70 -7.71
N PRO A 9 7.21 9.71 -8.59
CA PRO A 9 6.55 10.97 -8.33
C PRO A 9 5.03 10.74 -8.22
N ASP A 10 4.49 11.09 -7.07
CA ASP A 10 3.06 11.30 -6.81
C ASP A 10 2.15 10.15 -7.25
N LYS A 11 2.38 8.96 -6.68
CA LYS A 11 1.45 7.85 -6.90
C LYS A 11 0.29 7.87 -5.90
N SER A 12 -0.73 8.66 -6.22
CA SER A 12 -1.99 8.69 -5.46
C SER A 12 -2.68 7.31 -5.47
N LEU A 13 -3.27 6.90 -4.34
CA LEU A 13 -3.88 5.56 -4.19
C LEU A 13 -5.04 5.31 -5.17
N GLU A 14 -5.64 6.37 -5.71
CA GLU A 14 -6.73 6.32 -6.71
C GLU A 14 -6.29 5.54 -7.95
N GLN A 15 -5.02 5.66 -8.37
CA GLN A 15 -4.50 4.88 -9.51
C GLN A 15 -4.44 3.38 -9.21
N TYR A 16 -4.41 3.01 -7.93
CA TYR A 16 -4.46 1.64 -7.45
C TYR A 16 -5.88 1.18 -7.12
N GLY A 17 -6.89 1.95 -7.56
CA GLY A 17 -8.30 1.64 -7.37
C GLY A 17 -8.87 2.11 -6.04
N TRP A 18 -8.22 3.04 -5.35
CA TRP A 18 -8.82 3.67 -4.17
C TRP A 18 -10.09 4.44 -4.55
N GLN A 19 -11.15 4.24 -3.78
CA GLN A 19 -12.47 4.85 -3.96
C GLN A 19 -13.02 5.32 -2.61
N PRO A 20 -13.97 6.27 -2.59
CA PRO A 20 -14.52 6.81 -1.34
C PRO A 20 -15.08 5.76 -0.38
N GLU A 21 -15.67 4.68 -0.88
CA GLU A 21 -16.21 3.58 -0.07
C GLU A 21 -15.11 2.86 0.72
N LEU A 22 -13.89 2.76 0.17
CA LEU A 22 -12.74 2.21 0.86
C LEU A 22 -12.27 3.14 1.98
N ALA A 23 -12.32 4.46 1.79
CA ALA A 23 -12.01 5.41 2.85
C ALA A 23 -12.95 5.23 4.06
N GLN A 24 -14.23 4.96 3.82
CA GLN A 24 -15.17 4.65 4.90
C GLN A 24 -14.85 3.34 5.61
N ALA A 25 -14.51 2.29 4.87
CA ALA A 25 -14.10 0.99 5.43
C ALA A 25 -12.80 1.09 6.24
N PHE A 26 -11.90 2.01 5.86
CA PHE A 26 -10.61 2.22 6.53
C PHE A 26 -10.67 3.25 7.67
N ALA A 27 -11.79 3.96 7.84
CA ALA A 27 -11.96 4.95 8.89
C ALA A 27 -11.61 4.46 10.31
N PRO A 28 -11.90 3.19 10.72
CA PRO A 28 -11.49 2.67 12.02
C PRO A 28 -9.97 2.63 12.25
N TYR A 29 -9.18 2.59 11.18
CA TYR A 29 -7.72 2.56 11.25
C TYR A 29 -7.10 3.96 11.13
N ALA A 30 -7.90 4.98 10.83
CA ALA A 30 -7.45 6.36 10.75
C ALA A 30 -6.84 6.79 12.10
N GLY A 31 -5.64 7.38 12.06
CA GLY A 31 -4.93 7.83 13.26
C GLY A 31 -4.15 6.75 14.01
N SER A 32 -4.16 5.49 13.56
CA SER A 32 -3.36 4.40 14.15
C SER A 32 -1.90 4.36 13.65
N GLY A 33 -1.48 5.34 12.85
CA GLY A 33 -0.14 5.37 12.25
C GLY A 33 0.05 4.39 11.08
N PHE A 34 -1.02 3.76 10.60
CA PHE A 34 -0.98 2.88 9.43
C PHE A 34 -1.14 3.68 8.12
N ALA A 35 -0.44 3.23 7.08
CA ALA A 35 -0.63 3.69 5.71
C ALA A 35 -1.51 2.69 4.94
N ALA A 36 -2.47 3.21 4.17
CA ALA A 36 -3.24 2.36 3.25
C ALA A 36 -2.38 1.95 2.05
N GLY A 37 -2.61 0.73 1.56
CA GLY A 37 -1.89 0.17 0.41
C GLY A 37 -2.73 -0.83 -0.37
N ARG A 38 -2.32 -1.07 -1.62
CA ARG A 38 -2.89 -2.05 -2.54
C ARG A 38 -1.96 -3.24 -2.67
N VAL A 39 -2.48 -4.44 -2.41
CA VAL A 39 -1.78 -5.67 -2.79
C VAL A 39 -1.75 -5.77 -4.32
N ALA A 40 -0.55 -5.76 -4.90
CA ALA A 40 -0.32 -5.92 -6.34
C ALA A 40 0.03 -7.36 -6.72
N VAL A 41 0.69 -8.09 -5.82
CA VAL A 41 1.06 -9.49 -5.99
C VAL A 41 0.88 -10.20 -4.65
N GLU A 42 0.34 -11.41 -4.70
CA GLU A 42 0.30 -12.35 -3.58
C GLU A 42 0.93 -13.67 -4.04
N HIS A 43 1.88 -14.19 -3.28
CA HIS A 43 2.47 -15.50 -3.52
C HIS A 43 3.08 -16.08 -2.24
N ARG A 44 2.56 -17.24 -1.80
CA ARG A 44 3.07 -18.00 -0.64
C ARG A 44 3.22 -17.12 0.61
N GLU A 45 2.14 -16.47 1.03
CA GLU A 45 2.08 -15.60 2.22
C GLU A 45 2.99 -14.36 2.15
N ARG A 46 3.57 -14.09 0.98
CA ARG A 46 4.29 -12.86 0.68
C ARG A 46 3.49 -11.99 -0.27
N TYR A 47 3.60 -10.69 -0.05
CA TYR A 47 2.84 -9.68 -0.77
C TYR A 47 3.78 -8.58 -1.26
N PHE A 48 3.49 -8.05 -2.45
CA PHE A 48 3.96 -6.74 -2.85
C PHE A 48 2.83 -5.73 -2.66
N VAL A 49 3.07 -4.72 -1.84
CA VAL A 49 2.09 -3.70 -1.46
C VAL A 49 2.52 -2.34 -2.01
N LEU A 50 1.63 -1.72 -2.79
CA LEU A 50 1.79 -0.38 -3.33
C LEU A 50 1.08 0.62 -2.43
N THR A 51 1.81 1.58 -1.87
CA THR A 51 1.27 2.65 -1.03
C THR A 51 1.53 4.01 -1.69
N ALA A 52 1.02 5.08 -1.07
CA ALA A 52 1.37 6.45 -1.46
C ALA A 52 2.87 6.78 -1.21
N GLU A 53 3.52 6.05 -0.31
CA GLU A 53 4.92 6.27 0.06
C GLU A 53 5.90 5.43 -0.77
N GLY A 54 5.40 4.44 -1.51
CA GLY A 54 6.20 3.55 -2.35
C GLY A 54 5.75 2.09 -2.29
N GLU A 55 6.64 1.21 -2.75
CA GLU A 55 6.40 -0.23 -2.87
C GLU A 55 7.12 -0.98 -1.75
N TYR A 56 6.42 -1.94 -1.13
CA TYR A 56 6.91 -2.71 0.01
C TYR A 56 6.71 -4.20 -0.20
N ASP A 57 7.72 -5.00 0.18
CA ASP A 57 7.58 -6.44 0.43
C ASP A 57 6.92 -6.63 1.81
N ALA A 58 5.89 -7.48 1.92
CA ALA A 58 5.15 -7.73 3.16
C ALA A 58 4.83 -9.23 3.35
N GLU A 59 4.51 -9.62 4.58
CA GLU A 59 4.10 -10.98 4.96
C GLU A 59 2.97 -10.95 6.00
N VAL A 60 2.26 -12.06 6.18
CA VAL A 60 1.29 -12.22 7.27
C VAL A 60 2.02 -12.53 8.57
N THR A 61 1.67 -11.85 9.67
CA THR A 61 2.21 -12.07 11.03
C THR A 61 1.12 -12.30 12.04
#